data_AF-A0A1F5DV25-F1
#
_entry.id   AF-A0A1F5DV25-F1
#
_cell.length_a   1.000
_cell.length_b   1.000
_cell.length_c   1.000
_cell.angle_alpha   90.00
_cell.angle_beta   90.00
_cell.angle_gamma   90.00
#
_symmetry.space_group_name_H-M   'P 1'
#
loop_
_entity.id
_entity.type
_entity.pdbx_description
1 polymer ?
#
loop_
_entity_poly.entity_id
_entity_poly.type
_entity_poly.pdbx_seq_one_letter_code
_entity_poly.pdbx_strand_id
1 'polypeptide(L)'
;MDAESNFCQKCGVRTEKGVKDGVAIPWASDPHWRQEMDVALQKASKAIDESVKIVRETFREVAGEVEKGVKEARAGVKEKSGPVYCRNCDQENTRYAKFCTKCGKEL
;
A
#
# COMPACT_ATOMS: atom_id res chain seq x y z
N MET A 1 -8.68 -9.35 39.82
CA MET A 1 -10.06 -9.15 39.32
C MET A 1 -10.95 -9.90 40.28
N ASP A 2 -11.86 -9.23 40.97
CA ASP A 2 -12.83 -9.94 41.83
C ASP A 2 -13.74 -10.79 40.95
N ALA A 3 -13.68 -12.10 41.14
CA ALA A 3 -14.42 -13.08 40.34
C ALA A 3 -15.95 -12.91 40.47
N GLU A 4 -16.40 -12.22 41.52
CA GLU A 4 -17.82 -12.02 41.85
C GLU A 4 -18.44 -10.73 41.31
N SER A 5 -17.65 -9.85 40.65
CA SER A 5 -18.18 -8.58 40.17
C SER A 5 -18.81 -8.69 38.77
N ASN A 6 -19.98 -8.09 38.59
CA ASN A 6 -20.67 -8.00 37.29
C ASN A 6 -20.07 -6.94 36.34
N PHE A 7 -19.27 -6.01 36.89
CA PHE A 7 -18.62 -4.94 36.14
C PHE A 7 -17.17 -4.77 36.59
N CYS A 8 -16.28 -4.47 35.64
CA CYS A 8 -14.89 -4.17 35.97
C CYS A 8 -14.81 -2.88 36.78
N GLN A 9 -14.27 -2.95 38.01
CA GLN A 9 -14.12 -1.77 38.86
C GLN A 9 -13.14 -0.71 38.30
N LYS A 10 -12.34 -1.05 37.30
CA LYS A 10 -11.40 -0.11 36.66
C LYS A 10 -11.98 0.60 35.45
N CYS A 11 -12.73 -0.11 34.59
CA CYS A 11 -13.21 0.43 33.31
C CYS A 11 -14.73 0.37 33.11
N GLY A 12 -15.49 -0.18 34.07
CA GLY A 12 -16.95 -0.26 34.02
C GLY A 12 -17.52 -1.24 33.01
N VAL A 13 -16.69 -1.93 32.22
CA VAL A 13 -17.14 -2.92 31.24
C VAL A 13 -17.73 -4.15 31.95
N ARG A 14 -18.85 -4.66 31.42
CA ARG A 14 -19.53 -5.86 31.93
C ARG A 14 -18.59 -7.07 31.86
N THR A 15 -18.48 -7.80 32.96
CA THR A 15 -17.63 -9.01 33.04
C THR A 15 -18.33 -10.23 32.44
N GLU A 16 -17.60 -11.32 32.24
CA GLU A 16 -18.19 -12.59 31.80
C GLU A 16 -19.27 -13.10 32.77
N LYS A 17 -19.08 -12.91 34.08
CA LYS A 17 -20.11 -13.18 35.10
C LYS A 17 -21.35 -12.33 34.89
N GLY A 18 -21.19 -11.02 34.70
CA GLY A 18 -22.32 -10.12 34.42
C GLY A 18 -23.11 -10.49 33.17
N VAL A 19 -22.46 -11.10 32.16
CA VAL A 19 -23.15 -11.68 31.00
C VAL A 19 -23.95 -12.92 31.38
N LYS A 20 -23.35 -13.88 32.11
CA LYS A 20 -24.00 -15.12 32.56
C LYS A 20 -25.20 -14.86 33.48
N ASP A 21 -25.06 -13.88 34.35
CA ASP A 21 -26.10 -13.48 35.32
C ASP A 21 -27.19 -12.59 34.68
N GLY A 22 -27.12 -12.34 33.36
CA GLY A 22 -28.13 -11.58 32.63
C GLY A 22 -28.19 -10.09 32.99
N VAL A 23 -27.12 -9.54 33.56
CA VAL A 23 -27.08 -8.14 33.99
C VAL A 23 -27.09 -7.23 32.77
N ALA A 24 -28.14 -6.42 32.65
CA ALA A 24 -28.27 -5.43 31.59
C ALA A 24 -27.14 -4.39 31.69
N ILE A 25 -26.55 -4.02 30.55
CA ILE A 25 -25.70 -2.82 30.48
C ILE A 25 -26.63 -1.61 30.43
N PRO A 26 -26.37 -0.53 31.20
CA PRO A 26 -27.30 0.59 31.36
C PRO A 26 -27.77 1.21 30.03
N TRP A 27 -26.88 1.27 29.04
CA TRP A 27 -27.24 1.79 27.72
C TRP A 27 -28.06 0.81 26.88
N ALA A 28 -28.00 -0.51 27.06
CA ALA A 28 -28.72 -1.45 26.20
C ALA A 28 -30.25 -1.31 26.22
N SER A 29 -30.81 -0.69 27.26
CA SER A 29 -32.23 -0.42 27.39
C SER A 29 -32.69 0.85 26.66
N ASP A 30 -31.76 1.74 26.29
CA ASP A 30 -32.06 2.94 25.51
C ASP A 30 -31.97 2.61 24.01
N PRO A 31 -33.00 2.84 23.19
CA PRO A 31 -32.92 2.64 21.75
C PRO A 31 -32.03 3.69 21.04
N HIS A 32 -31.82 4.86 21.66
CA HIS A 32 -31.21 6.03 21.02
C HIS A 32 -29.70 5.83 20.80
N TRP A 33 -28.97 5.25 21.75
CA TRP A 33 -27.52 5.05 21.60
C TRP A 33 -27.16 4.17 20.40
N ARG A 34 -28.01 3.18 20.04
CA ARG A 34 -27.78 2.35 18.85
C ARG A 34 -27.84 3.19 17.59
N GLN A 35 -28.84 4.06 17.49
CA GLN A 35 -29.01 4.97 16.35
C GLN A 35 -27.85 5.96 16.27
N GLU A 36 -27.43 6.54 17.40
CA GLU A 36 -26.28 7.44 17.45
C GLU A 36 -24.97 6.75 17.02
N MET A 37 -24.75 5.50 17.45
CA MET A 37 -23.60 4.71 17.02
C MET A 37 -23.65 4.36 15.54
N ASP A 38 -24.81 4.00 15.00
CA ASP A 38 -24.97 3.75 13.57
C ASP A 38 -24.65 5.01 12.76
N VAL A 39 -25.15 6.18 13.19
CA VAL A 39 -24.83 7.46 12.56
C VAL A 39 -23.34 7.79 12.66
N ALA A 40 -22.72 7.55 13.82
CA ALA A 40 -21.30 7.80 14.02
C ALA A 40 -20.43 6.89 13.12
N LEU A 41 -20.77 5.59 13.03
CA LEU A 41 -20.10 4.62 12.17
C LEU A 41 -20.26 4.97 10.69
N GLN A 42 -21.45 5.38 10.26
CA GLN A 42 -21.68 5.82 8.89
C GLN A 42 -20.84 7.06 8.53
N LYS A 43 -20.75 8.05 9.44
CA LYS A 43 -19.90 9.23 9.24
C LYS A 43 -18.42 8.85 9.17
N ALA A 44 -17.97 7.97 10.05
CA ALA A 44 -16.59 7.47 10.05
C ALA A 44 -16.27 6.71 8.75
N SER A 45 -17.17 5.83 8.30
CA SER A 45 -17.02 5.09 7.04
C SER A 45 -16.91 6.04 5.86
N LYS A 46 -17.77 7.06 5.79
CA LYS A 46 -17.74 8.05 4.71
C LYS A 46 -16.42 8.83 4.68
N ALA A 47 -15.92 9.24 5.85
CA ALA A 47 -14.63 9.93 5.94
C ALA A 47 -13.45 9.04 5.49
N ILE A 48 -13.49 7.74 5.80
CA ILE A 48 -12.50 6.76 5.33
C ILE A 48 -12.59 6.61 3.81
N ASP A 49 -13.79 6.44 3.25
CA ASP A 49 -13.99 6.30 1.80
C ASP A 49 -13.49 7.51 1.02
N GLU A 50 -13.76 8.73 1.53
CA GLU A 50 -13.25 9.98 0.94
C GLU A 50 -11.71 10.02 0.98
N SER A 51 -11.10 9.61 2.10
CA SER A 51 -9.65 9.54 2.23
C SER A 51 -9.02 8.53 1.27
N VAL A 52 -9.63 7.35 1.11
CA VAL A 52 -9.16 6.31 0.18
C VAL A 52 -9.24 6.77 -1.28
N LYS A 53 -10.27 7.54 -1.66
CA LYS A 53 -10.37 8.12 -3.01
C LYS A 53 -9.20 9.05 -3.32
N ILE A 54 -8.88 9.95 -2.39
CA ILE A 54 -7.76 10.90 -2.54
C ILE A 54 -6.44 10.12 -2.70
N VAL A 55 -6.20 9.13 -1.84
CA VAL A 55 -5.01 8.27 -1.93
C VAL A 55 -4.97 7.57 -3.31
N ARG A 56 -6.06 6.98 -3.77
CA ARG A 56 -6.10 6.31 -5.07
C ARG A 56 -5.78 7.23 -6.25
N GLU A 57 -6.27 8.46 -6.21
CA GLU A 57 -6.01 9.46 -7.26
C GLU A 57 -4.54 9.89 -7.27
N THR A 58 -3.98 10.21 -6.11
CA THR A 58 -2.56 10.57 -5.99
C THR A 58 -1.62 9.45 -6.46
N PHE A 59 -1.92 8.18 -6.10
CA PHE A 59 -1.14 7.04 -6.59
C PHE A 59 -1.23 6.86 -8.11
N ARG A 60 -2.39 7.14 -8.72
CA ARG A 60 -2.56 7.04 -10.17
C ARG A 60 -1.71 8.08 -10.90
N GLU A 61 -1.66 9.30 -10.36
CA GLU A 61 -0.82 10.38 -10.91
C GLU A 61 0.66 10.02 -10.84
N VAL A 62 1.14 9.62 -9.65
CA VAL A 62 2.53 9.20 -9.44
C VAL A 62 2.91 8.02 -10.35
N ALA A 63 2.04 7.01 -10.48
CA ALA A 63 2.29 5.89 -11.37
C ALA A 63 2.46 6.33 -12.83
N GLY A 64 1.66 7.30 -13.29
CA GLY A 64 1.77 7.86 -14.63
C GLY A 64 3.08 8.61 -14.86
N GLU A 65 3.55 9.38 -13.88
CA GLU A 65 4.83 10.09 -13.96
C GLU A 65 6.02 9.13 -13.96
N VAL A 66 5.98 8.11 -13.12
CA VAL A 66 7.00 7.05 -13.09
C VAL A 66 7.07 6.33 -14.42
N GLU A 67 5.93 5.98 -15.01
CA GLU A 67 5.89 5.31 -16.33
C GLU A 67 6.51 6.19 -17.43
N LYS A 68 6.19 7.49 -17.44
CA LYS A 68 6.79 8.46 -18.38
C LYS A 68 8.30 8.54 -18.19
N GLY A 69 8.76 8.74 -16.95
CA GLY A 69 10.19 8.84 -16.64
C GLY A 69 10.97 7.58 -17.03
N VAL A 70 10.39 6.39 -16.81
CA VAL A 70 11.00 5.11 -17.25
C VAL A 70 11.09 5.03 -18.77
N LYS A 71 10.05 5.44 -19.51
CA LYS A 71 10.06 5.45 -20.98
C LYS A 71 11.13 6.39 -21.53
N GLU A 72 11.22 7.60 -20.99
CA GLU A 72 12.22 8.60 -21.38
C GLU A 72 13.64 8.13 -21.08
N ALA A 73 13.88 7.59 -19.88
CA ALA A 73 15.17 7.01 -19.51
C ALA A 73 15.56 5.86 -20.45
N ARG A 74 14.62 4.97 -20.78
CA ARG A 74 14.88 3.85 -21.70
C ARG A 74 15.16 4.34 -23.13
N ALA A 75 14.49 5.38 -23.60
CA ALA A 75 14.75 5.99 -24.90
C ALA A 75 16.17 6.57 -24.96
N GLY A 76 16.58 7.34 -23.95
CA GLY A 76 17.93 7.91 -23.86
C GLY A 76 19.04 6.85 -23.75
N VAL A 77 18.76 5.70 -23.12
CA VAL A 77 19.70 4.55 -23.10
C VAL A 77 19.84 3.92 -24.49
N LYS A 78 18.73 3.74 -25.24
CA LYS A 78 18.78 3.16 -26.59
C LYS A 78 19.63 4.00 -27.53
N GLU A 79 19.47 5.33 -27.55
CA GLU A 79 20.28 6.23 -28.39
C GLU A 79 21.78 6.15 -28.11
N LYS A 80 22.17 5.94 -26.84
CA LYS A 80 23.59 5.87 -26.45
C LYS A 80 24.22 4.48 -26.61
N SER A 81 23.47 3.48 -27.07
CA SER A 81 23.87 2.05 -27.06
C SER A 81 24.15 1.45 -28.45
N GLY A 82 24.46 2.27 -29.45
CA GLY A 82 24.77 1.77 -30.80
C GLY A 82 25.93 0.76 -30.82
N PRO A 83 25.93 -0.20 -31.76
CA PRO A 83 26.95 -1.23 -31.83
C PRO A 83 28.32 -0.67 -32.24
N VAL A 84 29.37 -1.40 -31.87
CA VAL A 84 30.75 -1.17 -32.30
C VAL A 84 31.21 -2.37 -33.14
N TYR A 85 31.93 -2.11 -34.23
CA TYR A 85 32.37 -3.16 -35.16
C TYR A 85 33.86 -3.46 -34.97
N CYS A 86 34.19 -4.75 -34.90
CA CYS A 86 35.56 -5.20 -34.73
C CYS A 86 36.40 -4.94 -36.00
N ARG A 87 37.45 -4.12 -35.91
CA ARG A 87 38.35 -3.79 -37.04
C ARG A 87 39.07 -4.98 -37.69
N ASN A 88 39.11 -6.13 -37.00
CA ASN A 88 39.79 -7.34 -37.49
C ASN A 88 38.88 -8.37 -38.16
N CYS A 89 37.59 -8.41 -37.85
CA CYS A 89 36.69 -9.47 -38.34
C CYS A 89 35.25 -9.00 -38.61
N ASP A 90 35.01 -7.69 -38.53
CA ASP A 90 33.74 -6.98 -38.76
C ASP A 90 32.56 -7.45 -37.92
N GLN A 91 32.80 -8.25 -36.88
CA GLN A 91 31.76 -8.67 -35.95
C GLN A 91 31.16 -7.45 -35.24
N GLU A 92 29.84 -7.39 -35.23
CA GLU A 92 29.06 -6.44 -34.42
C GLU A 92 29.18 -6.82 -32.94
N ASN A 93 29.54 -5.85 -32.10
CA ASN A 93 29.70 -5.99 -30.66
C ASN A 93 28.93 -4.87 -29.93
N THR A 94 28.59 -5.12 -28.66
CA THR A 94 27.97 -4.10 -27.81
C THR A 94 28.95 -2.95 -27.54
N ARG A 95 28.49 -1.71 -27.43
CA ARG A 95 29.33 -0.53 -27.18
C ARG A 95 30.26 -0.62 -25.95
N TYR A 96 29.90 -1.44 -24.97
CA TYR A 96 30.65 -1.63 -23.73
C TYR A 96 31.61 -2.84 -23.78
N ALA A 97 31.65 -3.57 -24.89
CA ALA A 97 32.58 -4.68 -25.06
C ALA A 97 33.99 -4.13 -25.20
N LYS A 98 34.92 -4.64 -24.39
CA LYS A 98 36.36 -4.32 -24.49
C LYS A 98 37.09 -5.19 -25.50
N PHE A 99 36.56 -6.39 -25.74
CA PHE A 99 37.13 -7.39 -26.65
C PHE A 99 36.04 -7.97 -27.55
N CYS A 100 36.43 -8.33 -28.77
CA CYS A 100 35.56 -8.91 -29.77
C CYS A 100 35.08 -10.30 -29.32
N THR A 101 33.76 -10.51 -29.30
CA THR A 101 33.13 -11.78 -28.91
C THR A 101 33.44 -12.94 -29.87
N LYS A 102 33.88 -12.64 -31.10
CA LYS A 102 34.23 -13.65 -32.12
C LYS A 102 35.72 -13.96 -32.18
N CYS A 103 36.58 -12.94 -32.16
CA CYS A 103 38.02 -13.13 -32.39
C CYS A 103 38.91 -12.81 -31.19
N GLY A 104 38.34 -12.32 -30.08
CA GLY A 104 39.07 -12.04 -28.83
C GLY A 104 40.00 -10.82 -28.86
N LYS A 105 40.17 -10.16 -30.00
CA LYS A 105 40.97 -8.92 -30.11
C LYS A 105 40.24 -7.73 -29.50
N GLU A 106 41.00 -6.75 -29.03
CA GLU A 106 40.47 -5.47 -28.56
C GLU A 106 39.65 -4.78 -29.67
N LEU A 107 38.53 -4.14 -29.28
CA LEU A 107 37.55 -3.54 -30.19
C LEU A 107 37.86 -2.10 -30.58
#